data_AF-C0EXS8-F1
#
_entry.id   AF-C0EXS8-F1
#
_cell.length_a   1.000
_cell.length_b   1.000
_cell.length_c   1.000
_cell.angle_alpha   90.00
_cell.angle_beta   90.00
_cell.angle_gamma   90.00
#
_symmetry.space_group_name_H-M   'P 1'
#
loop_
_entity.id
_entity.type
_entity.pdbx_description
1 polymer ?
#
loop_
_entity_poly.entity_id
_entity_poly.type
_entity_poly.pdbx_seq_one_letter_code
_entity_poly.pdbx_strand_id
1 'polypeptide(L)'
;MRKAKWKRVVAAGAILMSLGMVFPSADIQAEEVDFGSEIVEIVEEDSITPCADQIVIYYRVHNGRRQKRRWNKTQGKWVDKNWIDLGPAY
;
A
#
# COMPACT_ATOMS: atom_id res chain seq x y z
N MET A 1 43.52 12.42 -10.82
CA MET A 1 42.43 13.18 -10.18
C MET A 1 41.89 12.38 -8.99
N ARG A 2 41.68 13.05 -7.85
CA ARG A 2 41.59 12.47 -6.50
C ARG A 2 40.27 11.72 -6.27
N LYS A 3 40.36 10.57 -5.59
CA LYS A 3 39.24 9.70 -5.17
C LYS A 3 38.47 10.37 -4.02
N ALA A 4 37.16 10.17 -3.94
CA ALA A 4 36.45 10.22 -2.66
C ALA A 4 35.24 9.28 -2.68
N LYS A 5 35.34 8.20 -1.90
CA LYS A 5 34.30 7.20 -1.67
C LYS A 5 33.58 7.61 -0.38
N TRP A 6 32.38 8.16 -0.47
CA TRP A 6 31.66 8.64 0.71
C TRP A 6 30.78 7.54 1.27
N LYS A 7 31.23 6.91 2.35
CA LYS A 7 30.36 6.23 3.31
C LYS A 7 30.23 7.17 4.51
N ARG A 8 29.01 7.58 4.84
CA ARG A 8 28.67 8.18 6.14
C ARG A 8 27.43 7.49 6.68
N VAL A 9 27.67 6.76 7.76
CA VAL A 9 26.74 6.10 8.68
C VAL A 9 26.51 7.09 9.82
N VAL A 10 25.26 7.35 10.22
CA VAL A 10 24.80 7.88 11.54
C VAL A 10 23.26 7.80 11.49
N ALA A 11 22.45 7.43 12.49
CA ALA A 11 22.60 6.71 13.75
C ALA A 11 21.15 6.44 14.27
N ALA A 12 21.08 5.58 15.27
CA ALA A 12 19.90 5.14 16.01
C ALA A 12 18.93 6.26 16.44
N GLY A 13 17.63 5.96 16.34
CA GLY A 13 16.55 6.67 17.02
C GLY A 13 15.59 5.64 17.61
N ALA A 14 15.93 5.08 18.77
CA ALA A 14 14.99 4.34 19.61
C ALA A 14 14.23 5.36 20.47
N ILE A 15 12.91 5.45 20.28
CA ILE A 15 12.04 6.35 21.04
C ILE A 15 11.02 5.49 21.82
N LEU A 16 11.28 5.42 23.12
CA LEU A 16 10.34 5.48 24.28
C LEU A 16 9.06 4.62 24.21
N MET A 17 9.02 3.50 24.95
CA MET A 17 8.57 3.40 26.36
C MET A 17 7.04 3.50 26.52
N SER A 18 6.42 2.33 26.58
CA SER A 18 5.33 1.89 27.48
C SER A 18 4.54 2.95 28.30
N LEU A 19 3.23 3.01 28.04
CA LEU A 19 2.18 3.46 28.97
C LEU A 19 0.89 2.78 28.48
N GLY A 20 0.28 1.81 29.16
CA GLY A 20 -0.40 1.87 30.46
C GLY A 20 -1.78 1.22 30.24
N MET A 21 -1.97 0.01 30.77
CA MET A 21 -2.95 -0.32 31.83
C MET A 21 -4.37 -0.70 31.35
N VAL A 22 -4.68 -1.96 31.66
CA VAL A 22 -5.90 -2.47 32.30
C VAL A 22 -7.21 -2.47 31.50
N PHE A 23 -7.63 -3.72 31.24
CA PHE A 23 -8.95 -4.17 30.81
C PHE A 23 -10.07 -3.80 31.79
N PRO A 24 -11.28 -3.52 31.29
CA PRO A 24 -12.51 -3.98 31.91
C PRO A 24 -13.03 -5.20 31.14
N SER A 25 -13.05 -6.35 31.82
CA SER A 25 -13.84 -7.51 31.41
C SER A 25 -15.32 -7.11 31.51
N ALA A 26 -15.99 -6.99 30.37
CA ALA A 26 -17.44 -6.92 30.36
C ALA A 26 -17.96 -8.35 30.17
N ASP A 27 -18.27 -9.01 31.28
CA ASP A 27 -19.19 -10.15 31.28
C ASP A 27 -20.57 -9.62 30.90
N ILE A 28 -20.86 -9.59 29.60
CA ILE A 28 -22.22 -9.34 29.10
C ILE A 28 -22.93 -10.69 29.08
N GLN A 29 -23.93 -10.80 29.95
CA GLN A 29 -24.80 -11.96 30.04
C GLN A 29 -25.47 -12.25 28.69
N ALA A 30 -25.58 -13.54 28.41
CA ALA A 30 -26.44 -14.07 27.37
C ALA A 30 -27.90 -13.75 27.70
N GLU A 31 -28.57 -13.03 26.80
CA GLU A 31 -30.01 -13.08 26.64
C GLU A 31 -30.27 -13.47 25.18
N GLU A 32 -30.84 -14.66 25.00
CA GLU A 32 -31.17 -15.22 23.70
C GLU A 32 -32.50 -14.59 23.28
N VAL A 33 -32.40 -13.59 22.41
CA VAL A 33 -33.56 -13.00 21.76
C VAL A 33 -33.82 -13.78 20.47
N ASP A 34 -34.67 -14.80 20.58
CA ASP A 34 -35.34 -15.43 19.45
C ASP A 34 -36.45 -14.50 18.95
N PHE A 35 -36.12 -13.67 17.95
CA PHE A 35 -37.12 -13.13 17.03
C PHE A 35 -36.88 -13.74 15.66
N GLY A 36 -37.60 -14.83 15.40
CA GLY A 36 -37.92 -15.25 14.05
C GLY A 36 -38.57 -14.08 13.29
N SER A 37 -37.92 -13.66 12.21
CA SER A 37 -38.58 -12.97 11.12
C SER A 37 -37.79 -13.22 9.85
N GLU A 38 -38.40 -14.02 8.99
CA GLU A 38 -38.18 -14.13 7.56
C GLU A 38 -37.86 -12.75 6.94
N ILE A 39 -36.62 -12.56 6.51
CA ILE A 39 -36.28 -11.45 5.61
C ILE A 39 -35.49 -12.04 4.45
N VAL A 40 -36.25 -12.31 3.39
CA VAL A 40 -35.90 -12.15 1.98
C VAL A 40 -34.44 -12.45 1.64
N GLU A 41 -34.24 -13.57 0.96
CA GLU A 41 -33.07 -13.86 0.12
C GLU A 41 -32.90 -12.70 -0.87
N ILE A 42 -32.18 -11.66 -0.45
CA ILE A 42 -31.56 -10.71 -1.35
C ILE A 42 -30.54 -11.57 -2.09
N VAL A 43 -30.92 -11.97 -3.30
CA VAL A 43 -29.96 -12.32 -4.34
C VAL A 43 -29.05 -11.11 -4.40
N GLU A 44 -27.88 -11.20 -3.74
CA GLU A 44 -26.80 -10.27 -3.93
C GLU A 44 -26.52 -10.34 -5.42
N GLU A 45 -27.04 -9.34 -6.13
CA GLU A 45 -26.71 -9.11 -7.52
C GLU A 45 -25.19 -8.95 -7.51
N ASP A 46 -24.50 -10.02 -7.90
CA ASP A 46 -23.07 -10.15 -8.10
C ASP A 46 -22.66 -9.10 -9.14
N SER A 47 -22.68 -7.85 -8.72
CA SER A 47 -22.18 -6.72 -9.47
C SER A 47 -20.69 -6.98 -9.54
N ILE A 48 -20.27 -7.56 -10.66
CA ILE A 48 -18.87 -7.78 -11.01
C ILE A 48 -18.24 -6.39 -10.98
N THR A 49 -17.73 -6.01 -9.82
CA THR A 49 -17.08 -4.74 -9.63
C THR A 49 -15.75 -4.87 -10.34
N PRO A 50 -15.51 -4.16 -11.46
CA PRO A 50 -14.23 -4.26 -12.12
C PRO A 50 -13.18 -3.67 -11.18
N CYS A 51 -12.48 -4.54 -10.44
CA CYS A 51 -11.34 -4.17 -9.61
C CYS A 51 -10.13 -3.94 -10.54
N ALA A 52 -10.20 -2.88 -11.34
CA ALA A 52 -9.10 -2.51 -12.21
C ALA A 52 -7.91 -2.01 -11.37
N ASP A 53 -6.72 -2.50 -11.72
CA ASP A 53 -5.48 -2.03 -11.12
C ASP A 53 -5.24 -0.54 -11.42
N GLN A 54 -4.96 0.25 -10.39
CA GLN A 54 -4.58 1.66 -10.56
C GLN A 54 -3.12 1.75 -11.00
N ILE A 55 -2.89 2.06 -12.27
CA ILE A 55 -1.54 2.22 -12.82
C ILE A 55 -1.12 3.70 -12.82
N VAL A 56 0.00 4.00 -12.15
CA VAL A 56 0.65 5.31 -12.15
C VAL A 56 1.91 5.26 -13.02
N ILE A 57 2.14 6.30 -13.83
CA ILE A 57 3.34 6.39 -14.66
C ILE A 57 4.34 7.35 -14.00
N TYR A 58 5.53 6.83 -13.71
CA TYR A 58 6.65 7.65 -13.25
C TYR A 58 7.59 7.97 -14.41
N TYR A 59 8.09 9.19 -14.42
CA TYR A 59 9.07 9.66 -15.38
C TYR A 59 10.38 9.99 -14.69
N ARG A 60 11.49 9.79 -15.40
CA ARG A 60 12.80 10.26 -14.99
C ARG A 60 13.65 10.64 -16.20
N VAL A 61 14.69 11.43 -15.97
CA VAL A 61 15.78 11.61 -16.92
C VAL A 61 17.00 10.91 -16.35
N HIS A 62 17.58 9.98 -17.11
CA HIS A 62 18.79 9.26 -16.75
C HIS A 62 19.72 9.19 -17.95
N ASN A 63 20.97 9.61 -17.79
CA ASN A 63 21.96 9.71 -18.88
C ASN A 63 21.46 10.52 -20.09
N GLY A 64 20.76 11.64 -19.85
CA GLY A 64 20.21 12.48 -20.92
C GLY A 64 19.06 11.85 -21.69
N ARG A 65 18.51 10.72 -21.22
CA ARG A 65 17.37 10.05 -21.84
C ARG A 65 16.15 10.08 -20.92
N ARG A 66 14.99 10.42 -21.48
CA ARG A 66 13.70 10.37 -20.80
C ARG A 66 13.28 8.92 -20.70
N GLN A 67 12.89 8.51 -19.52
CA GLN A 67 12.43 7.15 -19.28
C GLN A 67 11.12 7.18 -18.51
N LYS A 68 10.26 6.20 -18.75
CA LYS A 68 9.05 5.96 -17.96
C LYS A 68 9.03 4.57 -17.35
N ARG A 69 8.30 4.42 -16.25
CA ARG A 69 8.03 3.11 -15.66
C ARG A 69 6.66 3.12 -14.99
N ARG A 70 5.91 2.03 -15.14
CA ARG A 70 4.56 1.88 -14.57
C ARG A 70 4.60 1.27 -13.19
N TRP A 71 3.95 1.93 -12.24
CA TRP A 71 3.72 1.47 -10.88
C TRP A 71 2.27 1.05 -10.73
N ASN A 72 2.03 -0.18 -10.28
CA ASN A 72 0.71 -0.61 -9.85
C ASN A 72 0.52 -0.15 -8.40
N LYS A 73 -0.35 0.83 -8.20
CA LYS A 73 -0.69 1.37 -6.88
C LYS A 73 -1.55 0.40 -6.06
N THR A 74 -2.43 -0.35 -6.71
CA THR A 74 -3.27 -1.38 -6.07
C THR A 74 -2.42 -2.50 -5.48
N GLN A 75 -1.39 -2.96 -6.21
CA GLN A 75 -0.51 -4.06 -5.78
C GLN A 75 0.78 -3.60 -5.10
N GLY A 76 1.06 -2.29 -5.06
CA GLY A 76 2.28 -1.73 -4.48
C GLY A 76 3.57 -2.22 -5.12
N LYS A 77 3.58 -2.46 -6.44
CA LYS A 77 4.75 -2.99 -7.16
C LYS A 77 4.95 -2.36 -8.54
N TRP A 78 6.19 -2.40 -9.02
CA TRP A 78 6.49 -2.03 -10.40
C TRP A 78 5.93 -3.08 -11.36
N VAL A 79 5.17 -2.64 -12.36
CA VAL A 79 4.64 -3.51 -13.42
C VAL A 79 5.78 -3.93 -14.35
N ASP A 80 6.60 -2.96 -14.76
CA ASP A 80 7.73 -3.20 -15.65
C ASP A 80 8.99 -3.51 -14.84
N LYS A 81 9.77 -4.53 -15.22
CA LYS A 81 11.04 -4.87 -14.55
C LYS A 81 12.10 -3.78 -14.70
N ASN A 82 12.13 -3.14 -15.87
CA ASN A 82 13.09 -2.09 -16.22
C ASN A 82 12.35 -0.82 -16.64
N TRP A 83 13.08 0.30 -16.68
CA TRP A 83 12.59 1.57 -17.23
C TRP A 83 12.50 1.49 -18.76
N ILE A 84 11.40 2.00 -19.31
CA ILE A 84 11.17 2.10 -20.75
C ILE A 84 11.76 3.41 -21.24
N ASP A 85 12.64 3.34 -22.23
CA ASP A 85 13.24 4.51 -22.84
C ASP A 85 12.25 5.22 -23.77
N LEU A 86 12.18 6.55 -23.63
CA LEU A 86 11.34 7.43 -24.45
C LEU A 86 12.18 8.28 -25.41
N GLY A 87 13.51 8.19 -25.36
CA GLY A 87 14.42 8.94 -26.21
C GLY A 87 15.13 10.09 -25.48
N PRO A 88 15.82 10.98 -26.21
CA PRO A 88 16.60 12.06 -25.62
C PRO A 88 15.75 13.06 -24.83
N ALA A 89 16.29 13.56 -23.72
CA ALA A 89 15.79 14.73 -23.01
C ALA A 89 16.38 15.97 -23.69
N TYR A 90 15.69 16.45 -24.73
CA TYR A 90 16.02 17.71 -25.41
C TYR A 90 15.47 18.91 -24.65
#